data_AF-A0A6P7GG54-F1
#
_entry.id   AF-A0A6P7GG54-F1
#
_cell.length_a   1.000
_cell.length_b   1.000
_cell.length_c   1.000
_cell.angle_alpha   90.00
_cell.angle_beta   90.00
_cell.angle_gamma   90.00
#
_symmetry.space_group_name_H-M   'P 1'
#
loop_
_entity.id
_entity.type
_entity.pdbx_description
1 polymer ?
#
loop_
_entity_poly.entity_id
_entity_poly.type
_entity_poly.pdbx_seq_one_letter_code
_entity_poly.pdbx_strand_id
1 'polypeptide(L)'
;MGDDIRLCLMDNVNVIGPQNRVQEGYLPLEENQNKQTPVQYYKIEPKLETVEKKDESGPNLEDHKSSTLRHIEQKNAYRNFDRFMNLHRKEQEEQLQAQSAMQENAFREKKAYQENVLARELDVIKRKEFTEAKMRQLLRENSSELRELERKLKAAYINKELAAQISQKQAERINEKIRETEAHKVMRQAWIDQKEYQKQLLQDDMIKKSQYKQELQEQLIMREKMKRHLYEEYLREKKLIDDIVQRIHDEDEREAYEKFCRMKKTRSEMMAFKHAQDVWKKKRMEEIEEENRKIEEYLTTKTAVVQARYGTIYDPLVAKLAEDSRLEQLSLQKRRMKMLQLRKDVEEMLRERRQKQAEEFQMLIEVERDSQRKAEARRRVIEEERIRMLQEHVKNLVGYLPKGLLKVEDLPYLSTDVVDHVFRGDPSSSNTTMTRPNY
;
A
#
# COMPACT_ATOMS: atom_id res chain seq x y z
N MET A 1 12.34 -12.82 -16.41
CA MET A 1 13.79 -13.06 -16.56
C MET A 1 14.38 -12.74 -15.20
N GLY A 2 14.55 -13.68 -14.28
CA GLY A 2 15.15 -14.98 -14.49
C GLY A 2 16.65 -14.84 -14.23
N ASP A 3 17.01 -15.20 -13.00
CA ASP A 3 18.31 -15.69 -12.53
C ASP A 3 19.39 -14.70 -12.05
N ASP A 4 19.72 -14.90 -10.76
CA ASP A 4 21.01 -14.94 -10.08
C ASP A 4 21.93 -13.70 -10.18
N ILE A 5 22.55 -13.20 -9.10
CA ILE A 5 23.45 -13.91 -8.18
C ILE A 5 23.48 -13.17 -6.83
N ARG A 6 23.24 -13.91 -5.74
CA ARG A 6 23.57 -13.51 -4.35
C ARG A 6 25.06 -13.75 -4.10
N LEU A 7 25.78 -12.74 -3.60
CA LEU A 7 27.08 -12.90 -2.94
C LEU A 7 27.02 -12.17 -1.60
N CYS A 8 26.76 -12.94 -0.54
CA CYS A 8 26.94 -12.53 0.84
C CYS A 8 28.35 -12.99 1.27
N LEU A 9 29.25 -12.05 1.54
CA LEU A 9 30.46 -12.30 2.34
C LEU A 9 30.24 -11.62 3.69
N MET A 10 30.05 -12.44 4.71
CA MET A 10 30.04 -12.08 6.12
C MET A 10 31.18 -12.86 6.76
N ASP A 11 32.34 -12.23 6.88
CA ASP A 11 33.44 -12.71 7.72
C ASP A 11 33.30 -12.07 9.10
N ASN A 12 32.91 -12.88 10.09
CA ASN A 12 33.08 -12.58 11.52
C ASN A 12 32.76 -13.83 12.34
N VAL A 13 33.76 -14.67 12.61
CA VAL A 13 33.80 -15.42 13.87
C VAL A 13 35.25 -15.45 14.38
N ASN A 14 35.37 -14.98 15.60
CA ASN A 14 36.56 -14.82 16.39
C ASN A 14 36.64 -16.00 17.39
N VAL A 15 37.85 -16.25 17.91
CA VAL A 15 38.17 -17.03 19.13
C VAL A 15 38.22 -18.56 19.01
N ILE A 16 39.44 -19.11 19.14
CA ILE A 16 39.87 -20.05 20.19
C ILE A 16 41.41 -20.18 20.07
N GLY A 17 42.13 -19.78 21.12
CA GLY A 17 43.57 -20.10 21.30
C GLY A 17 43.77 -21.56 21.75
N PRO A 18 45.02 -22.04 21.82
CA PRO A 18 45.68 -21.85 23.11
C PRO A 18 47.18 -21.51 23.05
N GLN A 19 47.59 -21.02 24.21
CA GLN A 19 48.91 -20.62 24.65
C GLN A 19 49.94 -21.76 24.54
N ASN A 20 51.12 -21.49 23.96
CA ASN A 20 52.32 -22.24 24.29
C ASN A 20 53.32 -21.30 24.96
N ARG A 21 53.42 -21.47 26.28
CA ARG A 21 54.36 -20.80 27.17
C ARG A 21 55.64 -21.62 27.25
N VAL A 22 56.74 -20.89 27.16
CA VAL A 22 58.15 -21.22 27.36
C VAL A 22 58.41 -22.05 28.64
N GLN A 23 59.37 -22.99 28.58
CA GLN A 23 60.39 -23.30 29.61
C GLN A 23 61.33 -24.40 29.06
N GLU A 24 62.57 -24.06 28.67
CA GLU A 24 63.79 -24.04 29.50
C GLU A 24 64.12 -25.39 30.14
N GLY A 25 65.04 -26.13 29.50
CA GLY A 25 65.69 -27.31 30.06
C GLY A 25 67.10 -26.97 30.54
N TYR A 26 67.27 -26.90 31.86
CA TYR A 26 68.57 -26.98 32.54
C TYR A 26 68.50 -28.16 33.54
N LEU A 27 69.49 -29.07 33.46
CA LEU A 27 69.89 -30.01 34.51
C LEU A 27 70.53 -29.21 35.67
N PRO A 28 70.47 -29.61 36.97
CA PRO A 28 71.26 -30.76 37.47
C PRO A 28 70.75 -31.51 38.75
N LEU A 29 71.48 -32.60 39.04
CA LEU A 29 71.62 -33.46 40.23
C LEU A 29 71.12 -32.96 41.60
N GLU A 30 70.45 -33.84 42.36
CA GLU A 30 70.70 -34.03 43.81
C GLU A 30 70.42 -35.49 44.27
N GLU A 31 71.27 -35.96 45.18
CA GLU A 31 71.21 -37.20 45.94
C GLU A 31 70.20 -37.10 47.11
N ASN A 32 69.49 -38.19 47.42
CA ASN A 32 69.42 -38.72 48.80
C ASN A 32 68.61 -40.02 48.94
N GLN A 33 69.32 -41.05 49.41
CA GLN A 33 69.01 -42.00 50.48
C GLN A 33 67.61 -42.67 50.65
N ASN A 34 67.73 -44.00 50.76
CA ASN A 34 67.02 -44.91 51.68
C ASN A 34 65.62 -45.43 51.29
N LYS A 35 65.53 -46.75 51.05
CA LYS A 35 64.41 -47.63 51.47
C LYS A 35 64.77 -49.11 51.34
N GLN A 36 64.41 -49.84 52.39
CA GLN A 36 64.68 -51.24 52.70
C GLN A 36 63.68 -52.22 52.03
N THR A 37 64.17 -53.41 51.65
CA THR A 37 63.52 -54.77 51.68
C THR A 37 62.23 -55.06 50.86
N PRO A 38 61.77 -56.32 50.65
CA PRO A 38 62.33 -57.67 50.93
C PRO A 38 62.18 -58.76 49.81
N VAL A 39 63.03 -59.81 49.90
CA VAL A 39 62.78 -61.29 49.82
C VAL A 39 61.79 -61.87 48.79
N GLN A 40 62.22 -62.89 48.00
CA GLN A 40 61.63 -64.25 47.98
C GLN A 40 62.52 -65.31 47.28
N TYR A 41 62.79 -66.37 48.05
CA TYR A 41 63.36 -67.67 47.69
C TYR A 41 62.23 -68.69 47.40
N TYR A 42 62.45 -69.62 46.48
CA TYR A 42 61.92 -71.00 46.45
C TYR A 42 63.06 -71.86 45.85
N LYS A 43 63.72 -72.85 46.47
CA LYS A 43 63.37 -74.02 47.30
C LYS A 43 62.56 -75.09 46.56
N ILE A 44 63.27 -76.11 46.05
CA ILE A 44 62.78 -77.49 45.89
C ILE A 44 63.91 -78.45 46.35
N GLU A 45 63.50 -79.51 47.03
CA GLU A 45 64.12 -80.26 48.13
C GLU A 45 65.07 -81.39 47.72
N PRO A 46 65.88 -81.93 48.65
CA PRO A 46 66.14 -83.36 48.74
C PRO A 46 65.39 -83.95 49.96
N LYS A 47 64.56 -84.97 49.73
CA LYS A 47 64.01 -85.83 50.78
C LYS A 47 65.02 -86.92 51.12
N LEU A 48 65.40 -86.97 52.39
CA LEU A 48 65.95 -88.15 53.04
C LEU A 48 64.79 -89.06 53.44
N GLU A 49 64.83 -90.31 53.02
CA GLU A 49 64.11 -91.41 53.67
C GLU A 49 65.11 -92.54 53.92
N THR A 50 65.46 -92.66 55.20
CA THR A 50 65.96 -93.85 55.86
C THR A 50 64.96 -95.00 55.72
N VAL A 51 65.42 -96.25 55.69
CA VAL A 51 64.90 -97.35 56.54
C VAL A 51 65.63 -98.66 56.18
N GLU A 52 66.35 -99.13 57.20
CA GLU A 52 66.43 -100.51 57.68
C GLU A 52 66.71 -101.64 56.67
N LYS A 53 67.82 -102.35 56.90
CA LYS A 53 67.85 -103.62 57.64
C LYS A 53 69.30 -104.12 57.67
N LYS A 54 69.85 -104.30 58.88
CA LYS A 54 70.03 -105.61 59.54
C LYS A 54 71.07 -106.46 58.80
N ASP A 55 72.04 -107.11 59.42
CA ASP A 55 72.37 -107.38 60.80
C ASP A 55 73.80 -107.94 60.74
N GLU A 56 74.54 -107.72 61.82
CA GLU A 56 75.40 -108.73 62.45
C GLU A 56 76.68 -109.25 61.78
N SER A 57 77.68 -109.37 62.66
CA SER A 57 78.90 -110.20 62.60
C SER A 57 79.93 -109.76 61.54
N GLY A 58 81.14 -109.33 61.88
CA GLY A 58 82.13 -110.06 62.68
C GLY A 58 82.60 -111.30 61.89
N PRO A 59 83.87 -111.75 61.92
CA PRO A 59 85.08 -111.22 62.52
C PRO A 59 86.23 -111.22 61.46
N ASN A 60 87.47 -111.24 61.91
CA ASN A 60 88.67 -111.68 61.19
C ASN A 60 88.48 -112.81 60.13
N LEU A 61 89.36 -112.80 59.10
CA LEU A 61 89.95 -113.95 58.38
C LEU A 61 89.11 -114.82 57.38
N GLU A 62 89.55 -114.80 56.11
CA GLU A 62 89.82 -115.92 55.16
C GLU A 62 88.72 -116.91 54.62
N ASP A 63 88.55 -116.88 53.27
CA ASP A 63 88.26 -117.99 52.29
C ASP A 63 86.83 -118.53 51.93
N HIS A 64 86.67 -118.93 50.64
CA HIS A 64 85.55 -119.63 49.91
C HIS A 64 84.45 -118.79 49.21
N LYS A 65 84.28 -118.70 47.87
CA LYS A 65 84.59 -119.52 46.67
C LYS A 65 83.84 -120.87 46.67
N SER A 66 82.92 -121.25 45.78
CA SER A 66 82.62 -120.88 44.37
C SER A 66 81.30 -121.58 44.01
N SER A 67 80.39 -121.01 43.22
CA SER A 67 79.53 -121.77 42.27
C SER A 67 78.29 -120.98 41.87
N THR A 68 77.54 -120.44 42.83
CA THR A 68 76.34 -119.66 42.53
C THR A 68 76.64 -118.26 41.98
N LEU A 69 77.91 -118.02 41.63
CA LEU A 69 78.44 -117.08 40.66
C LEU A 69 77.87 -117.29 39.25
N ARG A 70 77.60 -118.53 38.83
CA ARG A 70 77.47 -118.83 37.39
C ARG A 70 76.20 -118.34 36.67
N HIS A 71 75.14 -117.96 37.39
CA HIS A 71 73.87 -117.51 36.76
C HIS A 71 73.54 -116.03 36.99
N ILE A 72 74.04 -115.43 38.07
CA ILE A 72 74.15 -113.97 38.21
C ILE A 72 75.07 -113.42 37.09
N GLU A 73 76.05 -114.21 36.67
CA GLU A 73 77.04 -113.91 35.63
C GLU A 73 76.43 -113.48 34.28
N GLN A 74 75.36 -114.09 33.76
CA GLN A 74 74.87 -113.68 32.43
C GLN A 74 74.08 -112.37 32.44
N LYS A 75 73.29 -112.09 33.49
CA LYS A 75 72.51 -110.84 33.61
C LYS A 75 73.37 -109.67 34.12
N ASN A 76 74.41 -109.98 34.88
CA ASN A 76 75.46 -109.02 35.24
C ASN A 76 76.52 -108.86 34.15
N ALA A 77 76.72 -109.81 33.22
CA ALA A 77 77.69 -109.65 32.14
C ALA A 77 77.32 -108.48 31.23
N TYR A 78 76.05 -108.34 30.84
CA TYR A 78 75.57 -107.19 30.08
C TYR A 78 75.56 -105.90 30.90
N ARG A 79 75.15 -105.96 32.18
CA ARG A 79 75.04 -104.78 33.06
C ARG A 79 76.38 -104.25 33.59
N ASN A 80 77.36 -105.12 33.81
CA ASN A 80 78.71 -104.75 34.28
C ASN A 80 79.57 -104.25 33.11
N PHE A 81 79.42 -104.83 31.92
CA PHE A 81 80.07 -104.30 30.72
C PHE A 81 79.52 -102.92 30.36
N ASP A 82 78.19 -102.72 30.38
CA ASP A 82 77.60 -101.38 30.19
C ASP A 82 77.99 -100.39 31.28
N ARG A 83 78.08 -100.81 32.56
CA ARG A 83 78.54 -99.92 33.64
C ARG A 83 79.99 -99.51 33.44
N PHE A 84 80.88 -100.45 33.09
CA PHE A 84 82.29 -100.19 32.87
C PHE A 84 82.50 -99.29 31.64
N MET A 85 81.83 -99.59 30.52
CA MET A 85 81.89 -98.76 29.31
C MET A 85 81.32 -97.36 29.55
N ASN A 86 80.24 -97.21 30.33
CA ASN A 86 79.69 -95.90 30.69
C ASN A 86 80.56 -95.14 31.71
N LEU A 87 81.17 -95.81 32.69
CA LEU A 87 82.07 -95.16 33.65
C LEU A 87 83.33 -94.66 32.94
N HIS A 88 83.93 -95.49 32.09
CA HIS A 88 85.12 -95.12 31.32
C HIS A 88 84.80 -94.04 30.27
N ARG A 89 83.60 -94.07 29.65
CA ARG A 89 83.12 -92.99 28.78
C ARG A 89 82.92 -91.69 29.57
N LYS A 90 82.31 -91.76 30.76
CA LYS A 90 82.09 -90.59 31.63
C LYS A 90 83.41 -90.01 32.16
N GLU A 91 84.37 -90.84 32.54
CA GLU A 91 85.71 -90.39 32.94
C GLU A 91 86.45 -89.74 31.77
N GLN A 92 86.35 -90.29 30.55
CA GLN A 92 86.92 -89.65 29.36
C GLN A 92 86.21 -88.34 29.00
N GLU A 93 84.88 -88.29 29.10
CA GLU A 93 84.09 -87.06 28.90
C GLU A 93 84.44 -86.00 29.95
N GLU A 94 84.59 -86.38 31.23
CA GLU A 94 84.99 -85.49 32.33
C GLU A 94 86.43 -85.00 32.16
N GLN A 95 87.36 -85.84 31.72
CA GLN A 95 88.74 -85.43 31.43
C GLN A 95 88.81 -84.48 30.22
N LEU A 96 88.07 -84.76 29.15
CA LEU A 96 87.96 -83.87 27.99
C LEU A 96 87.31 -82.54 28.36
N GLN A 97 86.26 -82.55 29.19
CA GLN A 97 85.63 -81.34 29.70
C GLN A 97 86.57 -80.55 30.61
N ALA A 98 87.30 -81.22 31.50
CA ALA A 98 88.29 -80.56 32.36
C ALA A 98 89.42 -79.92 31.53
N GLN A 99 89.93 -80.61 30.50
CA GLN A 99 90.91 -80.06 29.58
C GLN A 99 90.35 -78.89 28.76
N SER A 100 89.12 -79.00 28.23
CA SER A 100 88.45 -77.93 27.50
C SER A 100 88.19 -76.71 28.39
N ALA A 101 87.76 -76.91 29.64
CA ALA A 101 87.55 -75.85 30.61
C ALA A 101 88.86 -75.18 31.04
N MET A 102 89.95 -75.96 31.19
CA MET A 102 91.28 -75.41 31.41
C MET A 102 91.76 -74.56 30.23
N GLN A 103 91.56 -75.03 29.00
CA GLN A 103 91.90 -74.28 27.79
C GLN A 103 91.06 -73.00 27.65
N GLU A 104 89.75 -73.08 27.95
CA GLU A 104 88.85 -71.94 27.91
C GLU A 104 89.18 -70.91 28.99
N ASN A 105 89.47 -71.35 30.22
CA ASN A 105 89.93 -70.46 31.29
C ASN A 105 91.25 -69.79 30.93
N ALA A 106 92.21 -70.53 30.37
CA ALA A 106 93.48 -69.95 29.90
C ALA A 106 93.28 -68.94 28.76
N PHE A 107 92.32 -69.17 27.85
CA PHE A 107 91.96 -68.20 26.81
C PHE A 107 91.28 -66.95 27.37
N ARG A 108 90.35 -67.12 28.32
CA ARG A 108 89.68 -66.01 29.02
C ARG A 108 90.69 -65.17 29.81
N GLU A 109 91.65 -65.80 30.47
CA GLU A 109 92.70 -65.11 31.22
C GLU A 109 93.62 -64.31 30.28
N LYS A 110 94.03 -64.88 29.14
CA LYS A 110 94.78 -64.15 28.10
C LYS A 110 93.99 -62.96 27.53
N LYS A 111 92.70 -63.13 27.28
CA LYS A 111 91.81 -62.05 26.80
C LYS A 111 91.68 -60.94 27.84
N ALA A 112 91.40 -61.29 29.09
CA ALA A 112 91.33 -60.34 30.20
C ALA A 112 92.66 -59.60 30.39
N TYR A 113 93.79 -60.29 30.20
CA TYR A 113 95.11 -59.65 30.24
C TYR A 113 95.28 -58.61 29.13
N GLN A 114 94.93 -58.94 27.88
CA GLN A 114 94.98 -57.98 26.76
C GLN A 114 94.05 -56.78 26.96
N GLU A 115 92.83 -57.01 27.43
CA GLU A 115 91.87 -55.94 27.76
C GLU A 115 92.39 -55.03 28.86
N ASN A 116 93.00 -55.59 29.91
CA ASN A 116 93.63 -54.81 30.97
C ASN A 116 94.82 -53.97 30.48
N VAL A 117 95.61 -54.48 29.54
CA VAL A 117 96.71 -53.73 28.91
C VAL A 117 96.15 -52.56 28.09
N LEU A 118 95.16 -52.81 27.22
CA LEU A 118 94.51 -51.78 26.42
C LEU A 118 93.82 -50.71 27.28
N ALA A 119 93.15 -51.11 28.36
CA ALA A 119 92.52 -50.18 29.30
C ALA A 119 93.55 -49.24 29.95
N ARG A 120 94.71 -49.78 30.35
CA ARG A 120 95.81 -48.97 30.89
C ARG A 120 96.38 -48.01 29.87
N GLU A 121 96.55 -48.44 28.61
CA GLU A 121 97.03 -47.58 27.53
C GLU A 121 96.04 -46.44 27.22
N LEU A 122 94.74 -46.74 27.16
CA LEU A 122 93.69 -45.73 27.02
C LEU A 122 93.66 -44.74 28.18
N ASP A 123 93.84 -45.20 29.41
CA ASP A 123 93.92 -44.33 30.59
C ASP A 123 95.15 -43.41 30.52
N VAL A 124 96.29 -43.92 30.05
CA VAL A 124 97.48 -43.10 29.82
C VAL A 124 97.22 -42.02 28.77
N ILE A 125 96.53 -42.34 27.67
CA ILE A 125 96.17 -41.39 26.62
C ILE A 125 95.22 -40.32 27.16
N LYS A 126 94.13 -40.72 27.82
CA LYS A 126 93.15 -39.77 28.41
C LYS A 126 93.80 -38.85 29.45
N ARG A 127 94.70 -39.38 30.28
CA ARG A 127 95.47 -38.57 31.24
C ARG A 127 96.34 -37.55 30.51
N LYS A 128 97.02 -37.94 29.43
CA LYS A 128 97.80 -37.01 28.60
C LYS A 128 96.91 -35.93 27.99
N GLU A 129 95.81 -36.27 27.34
CA GLU A 129 94.86 -35.31 26.76
C GLU A 129 94.30 -34.33 27.81
N PHE A 130 93.97 -34.83 29.00
CA PHE A 130 93.51 -34.01 30.11
C PHE A 130 94.61 -33.05 30.58
N THR A 131 95.85 -33.53 30.75
CA THR A 131 96.98 -32.68 31.12
C THR A 131 97.27 -31.62 30.06
N GLU A 132 97.18 -31.96 28.78
CA GLU A 132 97.35 -31.00 27.68
C GLU A 132 96.21 -29.98 27.62
N ALA A 133 94.95 -30.39 27.82
CA ALA A 133 93.82 -29.49 27.88
C ALA A 133 93.93 -28.52 29.05
N LYS A 134 94.37 -29.02 30.22
CA LYS A 134 94.69 -28.19 31.40
C LYS A 134 95.85 -27.24 31.14
N MET A 135 96.90 -27.70 30.46
CA MET A 135 98.01 -26.84 30.04
C MET A 135 97.51 -25.72 29.11
N ARG A 136 96.68 -26.04 28.10
CA ARG A 136 96.06 -25.05 27.20
C ARG A 136 95.12 -24.09 27.93
N GLN A 137 94.42 -24.55 28.96
CA GLN A 137 93.59 -23.69 29.81
C GLN A 137 94.46 -22.71 30.60
N LEU A 138 95.50 -23.19 31.28
CA LEU A 138 96.44 -22.37 32.04
C LEU A 138 97.13 -21.33 31.14
N LEU A 139 97.50 -21.70 29.91
CA LEU A 139 98.09 -20.77 28.95
C LEU A 139 97.10 -19.68 28.52
N ARG A 140 95.81 -20.01 28.33
CA ARG A 140 94.75 -19.04 28.00
C ARG A 140 94.48 -18.06 29.14
N GLU A 141 94.45 -18.55 30.39
CA GLU A 141 94.16 -17.74 31.57
C GLU A 141 95.34 -16.85 31.98
N ASN A 142 96.57 -17.36 31.88
CA ASN A 142 97.76 -16.64 32.33
C ASN A 142 98.39 -15.74 31.26
N SER A 143 98.26 -16.08 29.96
CA SER A 143 98.78 -15.22 28.89
C SER A 143 98.02 -13.88 28.82
N SER A 144 98.76 -12.77 28.88
CA SER A 144 98.23 -11.42 28.68
C SER A 144 97.79 -11.18 27.24
N GLU A 145 98.55 -11.69 26.27
CA GLU A 145 98.30 -11.53 24.83
C GLU A 145 96.96 -12.17 24.42
N LEU A 146 96.66 -13.37 24.94
CA LEU A 146 95.39 -14.05 24.65
C LEU A 146 94.19 -13.31 25.27
N ARG A 147 94.34 -12.76 26.49
CA ARG A 147 93.30 -11.92 27.12
C ARG A 147 93.09 -10.61 26.38
N GLU A 148 94.14 -10.01 25.82
CA GLU A 148 94.03 -8.81 24.99
C GLU A 148 93.33 -9.11 23.66
N LEU A 149 93.67 -10.21 23.01
CA LEU A 149 93.01 -10.66 21.79
C LEU A 149 91.52 -10.93 22.05
N GLU A 150 91.18 -11.64 23.12
CA GLU A 150 89.80 -11.91 23.51
C GLU A 150 89.00 -10.61 23.75
N ARG A 151 89.59 -9.64 24.46
CA ARG A 151 88.98 -8.31 24.65
C ARG A 151 88.74 -7.59 23.33
N LYS A 152 89.71 -7.60 22.41
CA LYS A 152 89.58 -6.99 21.07
C LYS A 152 88.51 -7.68 20.23
N LEU A 153 88.43 -9.01 20.27
CA LEU A 153 87.41 -9.78 19.58
C LEU A 153 86.00 -9.48 20.15
N LYS A 154 85.84 -9.46 21.47
CA LYS A 154 84.58 -9.06 22.12
C LYS A 154 84.16 -7.64 21.70
N ALA A 155 85.09 -6.69 21.71
CA ALA A 155 84.83 -5.33 21.25
C ALA A 155 84.43 -5.29 19.75
N ALA A 156 85.07 -6.09 18.90
CA ALA A 156 84.71 -6.19 17.49
C ALA A 156 83.30 -6.75 17.27
N TYR A 157 82.88 -7.76 18.04
CA TYR A 157 81.51 -8.27 18.00
C TYR A 157 80.48 -7.21 18.43
N ILE A 158 80.75 -6.49 19.53
CA ILE A 158 79.88 -5.39 19.98
C ILE A 158 79.80 -4.29 18.93
N ASN A 159 80.92 -3.91 18.30
CA ASN A 159 80.94 -2.90 17.25
C ASN A 159 80.17 -3.34 15.99
N LYS A 160 80.24 -4.63 15.63
CA LYS A 160 79.44 -5.19 14.54
C LYS A 160 77.94 -5.09 14.82
N GLU A 161 77.53 -5.43 16.04
CA GLU A 161 76.14 -5.35 16.47
C GLU A 161 75.64 -3.90 16.52
N LEU A 162 76.46 -2.98 17.06
CA LEU A 162 76.16 -1.55 17.07
C LEU A 162 76.02 -1.00 15.65
N ALA A 163 76.89 -1.38 14.72
CA ALA A 163 76.79 -0.97 13.32
C ALA A 163 75.48 -1.47 12.66
N ALA A 164 75.10 -2.72 12.94
CA ALA A 164 73.82 -3.27 12.49
C ALA A 164 72.64 -2.48 13.08
N GLN A 165 72.67 -2.17 14.38
CA GLN A 165 71.62 -1.40 15.05
C GLN A 165 71.51 0.03 14.50
N ILE A 166 72.64 0.70 14.23
CA ILE A 166 72.66 2.03 13.61
C ILE A 166 72.03 1.96 12.21
N SER A 167 72.39 0.96 11.41
CA SER A 167 71.82 0.77 10.06
C SER A 167 70.31 0.51 10.11
N GLN A 168 69.85 -0.32 11.05
CA GLN A 168 68.43 -0.58 11.27
C GLN A 168 67.68 0.71 11.63
N LYS A 169 68.21 1.48 12.59
CA LYS A 169 67.58 2.74 13.02
C LYS A 169 67.56 3.79 11.91
N GLN A 170 68.56 3.80 11.04
CA GLN A 170 68.56 4.65 9.84
C GLN A 170 67.49 4.20 8.83
N ALA A 171 67.36 2.89 8.58
CA ALA A 171 66.32 2.34 7.72
C ALA A 171 64.91 2.64 8.26
N GLU A 172 64.70 2.50 9.56
CA GLU A 172 63.44 2.85 10.23
C GLU A 172 63.10 4.34 10.05
N ARG A 173 64.07 5.25 10.21
CA ARG A 173 63.87 6.69 9.97
C ARG A 173 63.50 7.01 8.52
N ILE A 174 64.11 6.32 7.56
CA ILE A 174 63.79 6.49 6.13
C ILE A 174 62.39 5.97 5.86
N ASN A 175 62.04 4.79 6.39
CA ASN A 175 60.71 4.22 6.26
C ASN A 175 59.63 5.12 6.87
N GLU A 176 59.90 5.75 8.03
CA GLU A 176 58.96 6.71 8.63
C GLU A 176 58.71 7.90 7.69
N LYS A 177 59.78 8.50 7.14
CA LYS A 177 59.63 9.59 6.17
C LYS A 177 58.84 9.17 4.93
N ILE A 178 59.04 7.94 4.45
CA ILE A 178 58.26 7.40 3.32
C ILE A 178 56.78 7.33 3.71
N ARG A 179 56.45 6.73 4.87
CA ARG A 179 55.07 6.67 5.38
C ARG A 179 54.43 8.04 5.54
N GLU A 180 55.15 9.02 6.09
CA GLU A 180 54.68 10.40 6.21
C GLU A 180 54.37 11.01 4.84
N THR A 181 55.27 10.85 3.85
CA THR A 181 55.03 11.38 2.50
C THR A 181 53.85 10.71 1.80
N GLU A 182 53.66 9.41 1.98
CA GLU A 182 52.52 8.67 1.45
C GLU A 182 51.22 9.13 2.12
N ALA A 183 51.21 9.26 3.44
CA ALA A 183 50.06 9.80 4.18
C ALA A 183 49.71 11.22 3.71
N HIS A 184 50.70 12.09 3.53
CA HIS A 184 50.49 13.43 2.99
C HIS A 184 49.92 13.42 1.56
N LYS A 185 50.39 12.51 0.69
CA LYS A 185 49.84 12.35 -0.66
C LYS A 185 48.39 11.92 -0.64
N VAL A 186 48.05 10.91 0.18
CA VAL A 186 46.67 10.42 0.34
C VAL A 186 45.77 11.53 0.86
N MET A 187 46.20 12.28 1.88
CA MET A 187 45.43 13.41 2.42
C MET A 187 45.24 14.53 1.40
N ARG A 188 46.27 14.85 0.61
CA ARG A 188 46.16 15.83 -0.48
C ARG A 188 45.16 15.37 -1.53
N GLN A 189 45.20 14.10 -1.92
CA GLN A 189 44.28 13.54 -2.90
C GLN A 189 42.84 13.60 -2.39
N ALA A 190 42.59 13.16 -1.15
CA ALA A 190 41.27 13.24 -0.53
C ALA A 190 40.73 14.68 -0.47
N TRP A 191 41.60 15.67 -0.24
CA TRP A 191 41.21 17.08 -0.28
C TRP A 191 40.83 17.56 -1.68
N ILE A 192 41.56 17.13 -2.72
CA ILE A 192 41.25 17.44 -4.12
C ILE A 192 39.91 16.80 -4.50
N ASP A 193 39.75 15.51 -4.23
CA ASP A 193 38.53 14.76 -4.54
C ASP A 193 37.32 15.39 -3.84
N GLN A 194 37.46 15.77 -2.56
CA GLN A 194 36.41 16.47 -1.83
C GLN A 194 36.06 17.82 -2.47
N LYS A 195 37.05 18.59 -2.91
CA LYS A 195 36.83 19.88 -3.57
C LYS A 195 36.14 19.72 -4.92
N GLU A 196 36.52 18.71 -5.69
CA GLU A 196 35.88 18.38 -6.97
C GLU A 196 34.44 17.92 -6.77
N TYR A 197 34.18 17.07 -5.77
CA TYR A 197 32.83 16.65 -5.40
C TYR A 197 31.95 17.84 -5.02
N GLN A 198 32.45 18.77 -4.21
CA GLN A 198 31.70 20.00 -3.87
C GLN A 198 31.39 20.85 -5.10
N LYS A 199 32.35 20.95 -6.06
CA LYS A 199 32.13 21.66 -7.31
C LYS A 199 31.05 20.98 -8.16
N GLN A 200 31.05 19.65 -8.24
CA GLN A 200 30.01 18.89 -8.94
C GLN A 200 28.64 19.11 -8.30
N LEU A 201 28.55 19.01 -6.97
CA LEU A 201 27.29 19.25 -6.23
C LEU A 201 26.71 20.63 -6.52
N LEU A 202 27.55 21.66 -6.57
CA LEU A 202 27.13 23.02 -6.93
C LEU A 202 26.67 23.11 -8.40
N GLN A 203 27.35 22.44 -9.33
CA GLN A 203 26.93 22.39 -10.73
C GLN A 203 25.57 21.70 -10.88
N ASP A 204 25.37 20.57 -10.21
CA ASP A 204 24.10 19.84 -10.23
C ASP A 204 22.97 20.68 -9.65
N ASP A 205 23.21 21.39 -8.55
CA ASP A 205 22.23 22.32 -7.98
C ASP A 205 21.90 23.48 -8.94
N MET A 206 22.91 24.04 -9.62
CA MET A 206 22.69 25.05 -10.66
C MET A 206 21.87 24.51 -11.84
N ILE A 207 22.15 23.29 -12.31
CA ILE A 207 21.41 22.64 -13.40
C ILE A 207 19.96 22.41 -12.99
N LYS A 208 19.72 21.85 -11.80
CA LYS A 208 18.37 21.63 -11.26
C LYS A 208 17.59 22.94 -11.13
N LYS A 209 18.21 24.00 -10.61
CA LYS A 209 17.58 25.33 -10.53
C LYS A 209 17.25 25.90 -11.91
N SER A 210 18.13 25.69 -12.89
CA SER A 210 17.88 26.12 -14.28
C SER A 210 16.71 25.35 -14.90
N GLN A 211 16.66 24.03 -14.74
CA GLN A 211 15.56 23.18 -15.23
C GLN A 211 14.24 23.58 -14.58
N TYR A 212 14.22 23.74 -13.26
CA TYR A 212 13.02 24.19 -12.55
C TYR A 212 12.52 25.56 -13.04
N LYS A 213 13.43 26.49 -13.31
CA LYS A 213 13.07 27.79 -13.89
C LYS A 213 12.49 27.65 -15.30
N GLN A 214 13.06 26.78 -16.13
CA GLN A 214 12.55 26.49 -17.48
C GLN A 214 11.15 25.89 -17.43
N GLU A 215 10.92 24.87 -16.60
CA GLU A 215 9.61 24.24 -16.42
C GLU A 215 8.56 25.26 -15.95
N LEU A 216 8.91 26.14 -15.01
CA LEU A 216 8.02 27.20 -14.55
C LEU A 216 7.69 28.19 -15.67
N GLN A 217 8.66 28.56 -16.50
CA GLN A 217 8.45 29.41 -17.66
C GLN A 217 7.53 28.74 -18.69
N GLU A 218 7.73 27.45 -18.95
CA GLU A 218 6.87 26.67 -19.85
C GLU A 218 5.43 26.60 -19.34
N GLN A 219 5.22 26.37 -18.04
CA GLN A 219 3.88 26.39 -17.44
C GLN A 219 3.18 27.75 -17.61
N LEU A 220 3.91 28.86 -17.45
CA LEU A 220 3.38 30.20 -17.68
C LEU A 220 2.99 30.39 -19.16
N ILE A 221 3.84 29.97 -20.08
CA ILE A 221 3.57 30.03 -21.52
C ILE A 221 2.36 29.17 -21.88
N MET A 222 2.27 27.95 -21.35
CA MET A 222 1.16 27.04 -21.60
C MET A 222 -0.17 27.60 -21.07
N ARG A 223 -0.15 28.17 -19.86
CA ARG A 223 -1.33 28.83 -19.29
C ARG A 223 -1.79 30.00 -20.16
N GLU A 224 -0.86 30.79 -20.67
CA GLU A 224 -1.18 31.94 -21.53
C GLU A 224 -1.67 31.51 -22.92
N LYS A 225 -1.05 30.48 -23.52
CA LYS A 225 -1.53 29.85 -24.76
C LYS A 225 -2.94 29.29 -24.60
N MET A 226 -3.23 28.65 -23.47
CA MET A 226 -4.57 28.14 -23.17
C MET A 226 -5.60 29.27 -23.10
N LYS A 227 -5.29 30.37 -22.41
CA LYS A 227 -6.19 31.55 -22.38
C LYS A 227 -6.43 32.12 -23.78
N ARG A 228 -5.39 32.21 -24.62
CA ARG A 228 -5.52 32.67 -26.01
C ARG A 228 -6.45 31.76 -26.82
N HIS A 229 -6.24 30.45 -26.74
CA HIS A 229 -7.10 29.47 -27.40
C HIS A 229 -8.57 29.60 -26.96
N LEU A 230 -8.82 29.69 -25.65
CA LEU A 230 -10.17 29.87 -25.11
C LEU A 230 -10.82 31.17 -25.58
N TYR A 231 -10.05 32.25 -25.68
CA TYR A 231 -10.54 33.52 -26.20
C TYR A 231 -10.85 33.47 -27.70
N GLU A 232 -10.04 32.76 -28.48
CA GLU A 232 -10.30 32.52 -29.91
C GLU A 232 -11.54 31.66 -30.14
N GLU A 233 -11.76 30.62 -29.34
CA GLU A 233 -13.00 29.83 -29.33
C GLU A 233 -14.20 30.71 -28.97
N TYR A 234 -14.09 31.51 -27.91
CA TYR A 234 -15.14 32.44 -27.49
C TYR A 234 -15.52 33.43 -28.61
N LEU A 235 -14.55 33.98 -29.33
CA LEU A 235 -14.82 34.87 -30.46
C LEU A 235 -15.52 34.14 -31.62
N ARG A 236 -15.16 32.88 -31.89
CA ARG A 236 -15.84 32.04 -32.88
C ARG A 236 -17.29 31.77 -32.49
N GLU A 237 -17.53 31.37 -31.25
CA GLU A 237 -18.88 31.13 -30.72
C GLU A 237 -19.72 32.41 -30.74
N LYS A 238 -19.14 33.54 -30.32
CA LYS A 238 -19.84 34.84 -30.35
C LYS A 238 -20.29 35.19 -31.76
N LYS A 239 -19.40 35.06 -32.76
CA LYS A 239 -19.76 35.33 -34.16
C LYS A 239 -20.87 34.40 -34.63
N LEU A 240 -20.81 33.12 -34.29
CA LEU A 240 -21.87 32.16 -34.61
C LEU A 240 -23.22 32.57 -33.99
N ILE A 241 -23.23 33.01 -32.74
CA ILE A 241 -24.42 33.49 -32.04
C ILE A 241 -24.96 34.77 -32.73
N ASP A 242 -24.09 35.72 -33.05
CA ASP A 242 -24.46 36.96 -33.75
C ASP A 242 -25.10 36.62 -35.12
N ASP A 243 -24.53 35.68 -35.88
CA ASP A 243 -25.07 35.19 -37.16
C ASP A 243 -26.43 34.46 -37.01
N ILE A 244 -26.66 33.79 -35.88
CA ILE A 244 -27.96 33.16 -35.56
C ILE A 244 -28.99 34.23 -35.23
N VAL A 245 -28.65 35.18 -34.37
CA VAL A 245 -29.54 36.28 -33.97
C VAL A 245 -29.93 37.13 -35.18
N GLN A 246 -28.97 37.42 -36.06
CA GLN A 246 -29.26 38.15 -37.30
C GLN A 246 -30.23 37.38 -38.20
N ARG A 247 -30.05 36.06 -38.36
CA ARG A 247 -30.98 35.23 -39.13
C ARG A 247 -32.38 35.18 -38.54
N ILE A 248 -32.51 35.14 -37.21
CA ILE A 248 -33.81 35.18 -36.53
C ILE A 248 -34.50 36.52 -36.81
N HIS A 249 -33.78 37.63 -36.65
CA HIS A 249 -34.31 38.96 -36.96
C HIS A 249 -34.78 39.08 -38.41
N ASP A 250 -33.97 38.62 -39.37
CA ASP A 250 -34.33 38.66 -40.79
C ASP A 250 -35.58 37.82 -41.09
N GLU A 251 -35.74 36.66 -40.44
CA GLU A 251 -36.90 35.79 -40.62
C GLU A 251 -38.17 36.38 -39.97
N ASP A 252 -38.05 36.94 -38.76
CA ASP A 252 -39.13 37.62 -38.05
C ASP A 252 -39.65 38.83 -38.88
N GLU A 253 -38.75 39.59 -39.50
CA GLU A 253 -39.12 40.69 -40.40
C GLU A 253 -39.88 40.20 -41.64
N ARG A 254 -39.43 39.10 -42.25
CA ARG A 254 -40.11 38.49 -43.40
C ARG A 254 -41.49 37.98 -43.00
N GLU A 255 -41.63 37.28 -41.89
CA GLU A 255 -42.90 36.77 -41.41
C GLU A 255 -43.87 37.93 -41.12
N ALA A 256 -43.39 39.01 -40.49
CA ALA A 256 -44.16 40.21 -40.25
C ALA A 256 -44.64 40.86 -41.56
N TYR A 257 -43.77 40.95 -42.57
CA TYR A 257 -44.11 41.47 -43.89
C TYR A 257 -45.14 40.59 -44.61
N GLU A 258 -44.97 39.28 -44.58
CA GLU A 258 -45.95 38.35 -45.16
C GLU A 258 -47.31 38.47 -44.49
N LYS A 259 -47.34 38.53 -43.15
CA LYS A 259 -48.59 38.72 -42.39
C LYS A 259 -49.26 40.05 -42.75
N PHE A 260 -48.49 41.11 -42.92
CA PHE A 260 -48.99 42.40 -43.39
C PHE A 260 -49.60 42.31 -44.79
N CYS A 261 -48.91 41.65 -45.73
CA CYS A 261 -49.39 41.40 -47.09
C CYS A 261 -50.68 40.56 -47.11
N ARG A 262 -50.74 39.48 -46.32
CA ARG A 262 -51.94 38.64 -46.16
C ARG A 262 -53.11 39.48 -45.62
N MET A 263 -52.89 40.23 -44.54
CA MET A 263 -53.90 41.10 -43.94
C MET A 263 -54.42 42.16 -44.92
N LYS A 264 -53.52 42.77 -45.71
CA LYS A 264 -53.89 43.74 -46.76
C LYS A 264 -54.76 43.11 -47.85
N LYS A 265 -54.40 41.90 -48.30
CA LYS A 265 -55.17 41.14 -49.30
C LYS A 265 -56.58 40.81 -48.77
N THR A 266 -56.68 40.20 -47.60
CA THR A 266 -57.98 39.89 -46.97
C THR A 266 -58.82 41.14 -46.74
N ARG A 267 -58.20 42.26 -46.32
CA ARG A 267 -58.90 43.55 -46.16
C ARG A 267 -59.45 44.05 -47.51
N SER A 268 -58.68 43.96 -48.59
CA SER A 268 -59.12 44.37 -49.93
C SER A 268 -60.29 43.49 -50.42
N GLU A 269 -60.19 42.17 -50.23
CA GLU A 269 -61.25 41.22 -50.57
C GLU A 269 -62.53 41.50 -49.78
N MET A 270 -62.42 41.78 -48.47
CA MET A 270 -63.56 42.18 -47.64
C MET A 270 -64.22 43.47 -48.12
N MET A 271 -63.43 44.49 -48.49
CA MET A 271 -63.98 45.73 -49.04
C MET A 271 -64.69 45.51 -50.38
N ALA A 272 -64.09 44.72 -51.27
CA ALA A 272 -64.69 44.37 -52.56
C ALA A 272 -66.02 43.62 -52.37
N PHE A 273 -66.06 42.63 -51.46
CA PHE A 273 -67.27 41.89 -51.13
C PHE A 273 -68.37 42.79 -50.56
N LYS A 274 -68.03 43.67 -49.62
CA LYS A 274 -68.99 44.65 -49.07
C LYS A 274 -69.55 45.56 -50.15
N HIS A 275 -68.69 46.09 -51.03
CA HIS A 275 -69.13 46.92 -52.14
C HIS A 275 -70.07 46.16 -53.10
N ALA A 276 -69.73 44.92 -53.46
CA ALA A 276 -70.61 44.07 -54.27
C ALA A 276 -71.96 43.80 -53.60
N GLN A 277 -71.97 43.57 -52.28
CA GLN A 277 -73.20 43.40 -51.51
C GLN A 277 -74.06 44.68 -51.52
N ASP A 278 -73.45 45.85 -51.37
CA ASP A 278 -74.16 47.13 -51.42
C ASP A 278 -74.73 47.41 -52.81
N VAL A 279 -74.00 47.08 -53.88
CA VAL A 279 -74.51 47.13 -55.26
C VAL A 279 -75.68 46.16 -55.46
N TRP A 280 -75.57 44.92 -54.98
CA TRP A 280 -76.64 43.94 -55.06
C TRP A 280 -77.90 44.39 -54.31
N LYS A 281 -77.73 44.95 -53.10
CA LYS A 281 -78.83 45.55 -52.33
C LYS A 281 -79.50 46.70 -53.08
N LYS A 282 -78.72 47.62 -53.68
CA LYS A 282 -79.26 48.72 -54.49
C LYS A 282 -80.04 48.22 -55.68
N LYS A 283 -79.47 47.31 -56.46
CA LYS A 283 -80.16 46.70 -57.60
C LYS A 283 -81.44 45.96 -57.18
N ARG A 284 -81.40 45.26 -56.04
CA ARG A 284 -82.58 44.59 -55.47
C ARG A 284 -83.65 45.59 -55.04
N MET A 285 -83.26 46.72 -54.47
CA MET A 285 -84.17 47.81 -54.12
C MET A 285 -84.78 48.42 -55.38
N GLU A 286 -83.98 48.68 -56.41
CA GLU A 286 -84.44 49.19 -57.72
C GLU A 286 -85.42 48.20 -58.38
N GLU A 287 -85.14 46.89 -58.38
CA GLU A 287 -86.06 45.85 -58.87
C GLU A 287 -87.39 45.85 -58.11
N ILE A 288 -87.34 45.95 -56.77
CA ILE A 288 -88.54 46.05 -55.92
C ILE A 288 -89.30 47.34 -56.21
N GLU A 289 -88.61 48.47 -56.41
CA GLU A 289 -89.23 49.74 -56.77
C GLU A 289 -89.89 49.69 -58.14
N GLU A 290 -89.30 49.02 -59.12
CA GLU A 290 -89.91 48.81 -60.44
C GLU A 290 -91.12 47.86 -60.37
N GLU A 291 -91.03 46.78 -59.61
CA GLU A 291 -92.17 45.90 -59.34
C GLU A 291 -93.28 46.65 -58.61
N ASN A 292 -92.94 47.44 -57.58
CA ASN A 292 -93.89 48.31 -56.87
C ASN A 292 -94.51 49.34 -57.80
N ARG A 293 -93.73 49.94 -58.72
CA ARG A 293 -94.26 50.87 -59.73
C ARG A 293 -95.26 50.16 -60.64
N LYS A 294 -94.96 48.94 -61.11
CA LYS A 294 -95.91 48.13 -61.89
C LYS A 294 -97.15 47.74 -61.08
N ILE A 295 -97.00 47.42 -59.80
CA ILE A 295 -98.11 47.16 -58.87
C ILE A 295 -98.94 48.43 -58.72
N GLU A 296 -98.34 49.60 -58.55
CA GLU A 296 -99.02 50.89 -58.47
C GLU A 296 -99.73 51.24 -59.78
N GLU A 297 -99.12 51.02 -60.94
CA GLU A 297 -99.75 51.19 -62.25
C GLU A 297 -100.93 50.23 -62.43
N TYR A 298 -100.77 48.95 -62.02
CA TYR A 298 -101.87 47.98 -62.02
C TYR A 298 -102.97 48.36 -61.04
N LEU A 299 -102.61 48.83 -59.84
CA LEU A 299 -103.56 49.29 -58.84
C LEU A 299 -104.26 50.55 -59.31
N THR A 300 -103.59 51.54 -59.90
CA THR A 300 -104.19 52.78 -60.42
C THR A 300 -105.10 52.51 -61.60
N THR A 301 -104.71 51.65 -62.54
CA THR A 301 -105.60 51.22 -63.64
C THR A 301 -106.79 50.43 -63.10
N LYS A 302 -106.57 49.49 -62.17
CA LYS A 302 -107.66 48.72 -61.54
C LYS A 302 -108.56 49.62 -60.70
N THR A 303 -108.02 50.55 -59.92
CA THR A 303 -108.78 51.53 -59.13
C THR A 303 -109.44 52.56 -60.01
N ALA A 304 -108.90 52.93 -61.17
CA ALA A 304 -109.58 53.79 -62.16
C ALA A 304 -110.72 53.04 -62.87
N VAL A 305 -110.57 51.75 -63.18
CA VAL A 305 -111.66 50.90 -63.68
C VAL A 305 -112.73 50.71 -62.61
N VAL A 306 -112.30 50.42 -61.38
CA VAL A 306 -113.18 50.35 -60.21
C VAL A 306 -113.81 51.72 -59.98
N GLN A 307 -113.10 52.85 -60.01
CA GLN A 307 -113.64 54.20 -59.83
C GLN A 307 -114.51 54.66 -61.00
N ALA A 308 -114.31 54.20 -62.23
CA ALA A 308 -115.23 54.44 -63.33
C ALA A 308 -116.53 53.62 -63.14
N ARG A 309 -116.40 52.38 -62.62
CA ARG A 309 -117.52 51.52 -62.23
C ARG A 309 -118.21 51.97 -60.93
N TYR A 310 -117.48 52.63 -60.04
CA TYR A 310 -117.97 53.18 -58.78
C TYR A 310 -118.52 54.59 -59.00
N GLY A 311 -117.93 55.45 -59.84
CA GLY A 311 -118.45 56.78 -60.18
C GLY A 311 -119.80 56.73 -60.90
N THR A 312 -120.08 55.66 -61.63
CA THR A 312 -121.39 55.39 -62.24
C THR A 312 -122.44 54.84 -61.24
N ILE A 313 -122.04 54.43 -60.02
CA ILE A 313 -122.92 53.79 -59.03
C ILE A 313 -122.96 54.56 -57.68
N TYR A 314 -121.92 55.34 -57.34
CA TYR A 314 -121.68 55.90 -56.01
C TYR A 314 -121.82 57.42 -55.91
N ASP A 315 -121.93 58.17 -57.02
CA ASP A 315 -122.28 59.61 -56.96
C ASP A 315 -123.67 59.88 -56.31
N PRO A 316 -124.67 58.97 -56.39
CA PRO A 316 -125.88 59.08 -55.57
C PRO A 316 -125.75 58.52 -54.14
N LEU A 317 -124.67 57.79 -53.81
CA LEU A 317 -124.51 57.05 -52.55
C LEU A 317 -123.55 57.74 -51.57
N VAL A 318 -122.58 58.51 -52.05
CA VAL A 318 -121.67 59.33 -51.21
C VAL A 318 -122.39 60.52 -50.59
N ALA A 319 -123.43 61.06 -51.26
CA ALA A 319 -124.35 62.02 -50.67
C ALA A 319 -125.21 61.42 -49.53
N LYS A 320 -125.44 60.10 -49.53
CA LYS A 320 -126.15 59.39 -48.43
C LYS A 320 -125.23 58.98 -47.28
N LEU A 321 -123.95 58.67 -47.54
CA LEU A 321 -122.99 58.33 -46.48
C LEU A 321 -122.44 59.55 -45.71
N ALA A 322 -122.48 60.74 -46.29
CA ALA A 322 -122.17 61.99 -45.59
C ALA A 322 -123.20 62.30 -44.47
N GLU A 323 -124.43 61.82 -44.62
CA GLU A 323 -125.49 61.90 -43.60
C GLU A 323 -125.30 60.86 -42.47
N ASP A 324 -124.81 59.65 -42.79
CA ASP A 324 -124.63 58.55 -41.81
C ASP A 324 -123.30 58.62 -41.05
N SER A 325 -122.28 59.33 -41.56
CA SER A 325 -121.02 59.56 -40.83
C SER A 325 -121.15 60.59 -39.69
N ARG A 326 -122.32 61.21 -39.54
CA ARG A 326 -122.70 62.05 -38.39
C ARG A 326 -123.23 61.21 -37.21
N LEU A 327 -123.54 59.92 -37.42
CA LEU A 327 -124.07 58.98 -36.41
C LEU A 327 -123.06 57.90 -35.95
N GLU A 328 -121.84 57.87 -36.51
CA GLU A 328 -120.75 56.96 -36.08
C GLU A 328 -119.66 57.66 -35.23
N GLN A 329 -119.91 58.88 -34.73
CA GLN A 329 -118.98 59.56 -33.80
C GLN A 329 -119.14 59.14 -32.33
N LEU A 330 -120.13 58.30 -31.98
CA LEU A 330 -120.37 57.81 -30.61
C LEU A 330 -120.01 56.33 -30.37
N SER A 331 -119.53 55.58 -31.38
CA SER A 331 -119.05 54.19 -31.22
C SER A 331 -117.51 54.10 -31.02
N LEU A 332 -116.77 55.15 -31.42
CA LEU A 332 -115.31 55.26 -31.29
C LEU A 332 -114.82 55.44 -29.85
N GLN A 333 -115.66 56.01 -28.96
CA GLN A 333 -115.30 56.22 -27.55
C GLN A 333 -115.26 54.90 -26.75
N LYS A 334 -116.07 53.90 -27.13
CA LYS A 334 -116.12 52.58 -26.48
C LYS A 334 -114.94 51.67 -26.89
N ARG A 335 -114.43 51.82 -28.12
CA ARG A 335 -113.25 51.10 -28.62
C ARG A 335 -111.94 51.66 -28.05
N ARG A 336 -111.89 52.99 -27.82
CA ARG A 336 -110.76 53.68 -27.19
C ARG A 336 -110.52 53.24 -25.73
N MET A 337 -111.59 53.04 -24.96
CA MET A 337 -111.50 52.53 -23.57
C MET A 337 -111.04 51.07 -23.50
N LYS A 338 -111.54 50.18 -24.38
CA LYS A 338 -111.08 48.77 -24.41
C LYS A 338 -109.60 48.62 -24.81
N MET A 339 -109.10 49.44 -25.74
CA MET A 339 -107.67 49.45 -26.10
C MET A 339 -106.78 50.05 -25.01
N LEU A 340 -107.29 51.01 -24.23
CA LEU A 340 -106.59 51.52 -23.05
C LEU A 340 -106.52 50.50 -21.92
N GLN A 341 -107.59 49.72 -21.71
CA GLN A 341 -107.58 48.58 -20.77
C GLN A 341 -106.56 47.52 -21.20
N LEU A 342 -106.62 47.07 -22.46
CA LEU A 342 -105.68 46.09 -23.01
C LEU A 342 -104.22 46.58 -22.94
N ARG A 343 -103.98 47.88 -23.16
CA ARG A 343 -102.65 48.49 -23.04
C ARG A 343 -102.15 48.49 -21.60
N LYS A 344 -103.02 48.77 -20.61
CA LYS A 344 -102.67 48.68 -19.18
C LYS A 344 -102.38 47.25 -18.76
N ASP A 345 -103.19 46.29 -19.20
CA ASP A 345 -103.04 44.86 -18.86
C ASP A 345 -101.72 44.29 -19.44
N VAL A 346 -101.35 44.67 -20.68
CA VAL A 346 -100.06 44.30 -21.28
C VAL A 346 -98.89 44.96 -20.55
N GLU A 347 -99.03 46.22 -20.12
CA GLU A 347 -97.99 46.93 -19.38
C GLU A 347 -97.79 46.35 -17.96
N GLU A 348 -98.88 45.90 -17.33
CA GLU A 348 -98.87 45.20 -16.04
C GLU A 348 -98.23 43.82 -16.17
N MET A 349 -98.59 43.02 -17.18
CA MET A 349 -97.91 41.75 -17.46
C MET A 349 -96.40 41.92 -17.74
N LEU A 350 -96.00 43.02 -18.38
CA LEU A 350 -94.58 43.35 -18.60
C LEU A 350 -93.87 43.88 -17.34
N ARG A 351 -94.59 44.48 -16.38
CA ARG A 351 -94.04 44.82 -15.06
C ARG A 351 -93.90 43.58 -14.19
N GLU A 352 -94.91 42.71 -14.16
CA GLU A 352 -94.86 41.43 -13.43
C GLU A 352 -93.76 40.52 -13.97
N ARG A 353 -93.57 40.45 -15.29
CA ARG A 353 -92.46 39.68 -15.88
C ARG A 353 -91.09 40.24 -15.51
N ARG A 354 -90.95 41.57 -15.44
CA ARG A 354 -89.71 42.22 -14.98
C ARG A 354 -89.48 42.05 -13.48
N GLN A 355 -90.54 42.07 -12.66
CA GLN A 355 -90.47 41.78 -11.22
C GLN A 355 -90.10 40.32 -10.96
N LYS A 356 -90.73 39.35 -11.65
CA LYS A 356 -90.37 37.93 -11.54
C LYS A 356 -88.93 37.67 -11.97
N GLN A 357 -88.46 38.30 -13.06
CA GLN A 357 -87.05 38.19 -13.46
C GLN A 357 -86.09 38.83 -12.46
N ALA A 358 -86.46 39.96 -11.83
CA ALA A 358 -85.66 40.58 -10.78
C ALA A 358 -85.63 39.72 -9.50
N GLU A 359 -86.76 39.11 -9.11
CA GLU A 359 -86.87 38.17 -7.99
C GLU A 359 -86.08 36.89 -8.24
N GLU A 360 -86.15 36.30 -9.44
CA GLU A 360 -85.34 35.15 -9.85
C GLU A 360 -83.84 35.47 -9.81
N PHE A 361 -83.43 36.65 -10.27
CA PHE A 361 -82.05 37.09 -10.21
C PHE A 361 -81.57 37.35 -8.77
N GLN A 362 -82.43 37.91 -7.91
CA GLN A 362 -82.15 38.09 -6.48
C GLN A 362 -82.02 36.75 -5.76
N MET A 363 -82.92 35.80 -6.04
CA MET A 363 -82.86 34.42 -5.52
C MET A 363 -81.56 33.73 -5.94
N LEU A 364 -81.11 33.92 -7.20
CA LEU A 364 -79.86 33.34 -7.68
C LEU A 364 -78.63 33.94 -6.96
N ILE A 365 -78.63 35.25 -6.70
CA ILE A 365 -77.59 35.92 -5.89
C ILE A 365 -77.61 35.42 -4.44
N GLU A 366 -78.79 35.23 -3.85
CA GLU A 366 -78.94 34.71 -2.49
C GLU A 366 -78.41 33.27 -2.39
N VAL A 367 -78.69 32.42 -3.39
CA VAL A 367 -78.17 31.05 -3.50
C VAL A 367 -76.65 31.04 -3.67
N GLU A 368 -76.10 31.93 -4.50
CA GLU A 368 -74.64 32.10 -4.65
C GLU A 368 -73.99 32.54 -3.34
N ARG A 369 -74.58 33.52 -2.63
CA ARG A 369 -74.13 33.98 -1.31
C ARG A 369 -74.19 32.87 -0.27
N ASP A 370 -75.25 32.07 -0.24
CA ASP A 370 -75.37 30.95 0.69
C ASP A 370 -74.41 29.81 0.32
N SER A 371 -74.12 29.59 -0.96
CA SER A 371 -73.09 28.66 -1.41
C SER A 371 -71.70 29.13 -0.98
N GLN A 372 -71.41 30.44 -1.11
CA GLN A 372 -70.18 31.07 -0.61
C GLN A 372 -70.07 30.97 0.92
N ARG A 373 -71.13 31.26 1.67
CA ARG A 373 -71.16 31.08 3.15
C ARG A 373 -70.92 29.63 3.54
N LYS A 374 -71.53 28.66 2.85
CA LYS A 374 -71.28 27.22 3.09
C LYS A 374 -69.86 26.81 2.71
N ALA A 375 -69.25 27.41 1.69
CA ALA A 375 -67.86 27.17 1.33
C ALA A 375 -66.88 27.77 2.34
N GLU A 376 -67.16 28.98 2.85
CA GLU A 376 -66.40 29.61 3.93
C GLU A 376 -66.52 28.86 5.25
N ALA A 377 -67.72 28.43 5.63
CA ALA A 377 -67.93 27.59 6.81
C ALA A 377 -67.17 26.27 6.70
N ARG A 378 -67.19 25.61 5.52
CA ARG A 378 -66.36 24.42 5.26
C ARG A 378 -64.87 24.70 5.37
N ARG A 379 -64.39 25.84 4.84
CA ARG A 379 -62.99 26.24 4.98
C ARG A 379 -62.59 26.47 6.44
N ARG A 380 -63.47 27.08 7.25
CA ARG A 380 -63.23 27.26 8.70
C ARG A 380 -63.13 25.92 9.43
N VAL A 381 -64.06 25.00 9.19
CA VAL A 381 -64.02 23.65 9.81
C VAL A 381 -62.76 22.87 9.37
N ILE A 382 -62.35 22.99 8.10
CA ILE A 382 -61.12 22.35 7.61
C ILE A 382 -59.89 22.97 8.27
N GLU A 383 -59.83 24.30 8.44
CA GLU A 383 -58.71 24.96 9.10
C GLU A 383 -58.66 24.65 10.60
N GLU A 384 -59.81 24.54 11.27
CA GLU A 384 -59.93 24.10 12.66
C GLU A 384 -59.44 22.65 12.85
N GLU A 385 -59.88 21.72 12.00
CA GLU A 385 -59.40 20.33 12.03
C GLU A 385 -57.92 20.23 11.60
N ARG A 386 -57.45 21.09 10.69
CA ARG A 386 -56.02 21.20 10.33
C ARG A 386 -55.18 21.61 11.55
N ILE A 387 -55.58 22.64 12.28
CA ILE A 387 -54.87 23.10 13.48
C ILE A 387 -54.92 22.02 14.57
N ARG A 388 -56.07 21.36 14.76
CA ARG A 388 -56.21 20.24 15.70
C ARG A 388 -55.30 19.07 15.36
N MET A 389 -55.25 18.64 14.11
CA MET A 389 -54.34 17.58 13.65
C MET A 389 -52.87 17.99 13.82
N LEU A 390 -52.54 19.26 13.59
CA LEU A 390 -51.19 19.77 13.86
C LEU A 390 -50.87 19.74 15.36
N GLN A 391 -51.80 20.12 16.25
CA GLN A 391 -51.58 20.06 17.69
C GLN A 391 -51.39 18.63 18.24
N GLU A 392 -52.19 17.68 17.76
CA GLU A 392 -52.15 16.28 18.23
C GLU A 392 -50.92 15.53 17.69
N HIS A 393 -50.57 15.71 16.40
CA HIS A 393 -49.58 14.86 15.74
C HIS A 393 -48.19 15.48 15.65
N VAL A 394 -48.04 16.81 15.67
CA VAL A 394 -46.72 17.43 15.48
C VAL A 394 -45.77 17.10 16.63
N LYS A 395 -46.25 16.96 17.87
CA LYS A 395 -45.41 16.57 19.03
C LYS A 395 -44.75 15.19 18.85
N ASN A 396 -45.39 14.27 18.12
CA ASN A 396 -44.91 12.91 17.90
C ASN A 396 -44.10 12.77 16.58
N LEU A 397 -44.07 13.82 15.76
CA LEU A 397 -43.45 13.83 14.42
C LEU A 397 -42.28 14.84 14.32
N VAL A 398 -41.84 15.39 15.45
CA VAL A 398 -40.70 16.32 15.53
C VAL A 398 -39.44 15.62 15.01
N GLY A 399 -38.84 16.16 13.95
CA GLY A 399 -37.64 15.61 13.29
C GLY A 399 -37.88 14.91 11.94
N TYR A 400 -39.12 14.50 11.63
CA TYR A 400 -39.46 13.81 10.37
C TYR A 400 -40.43 14.62 9.48
N LEU A 401 -40.68 15.89 9.81
CA LEU A 401 -41.62 16.74 9.09
C LEU A 401 -40.94 17.46 7.90
N PRO A 402 -41.49 17.35 6.67
CA PRO A 402 -41.01 18.08 5.50
C PRO A 402 -41.04 19.60 5.68
N LYS A 403 -39.99 20.29 5.21
CA LYS A 403 -39.90 21.76 5.24
C LYS A 403 -41.04 22.36 4.40
N GLY A 404 -41.84 23.27 4.99
CA GLY A 404 -42.91 24.01 4.31
C GLY A 404 -44.36 23.60 4.62
N LEU A 405 -44.58 22.59 5.48
CA LEU A 405 -45.94 22.17 5.88
C LEU A 405 -46.57 23.04 6.98
N LEU A 406 -45.74 23.72 7.79
CA LEU A 406 -46.18 24.65 8.83
C LEU A 406 -46.18 26.08 8.28
N LYS A 407 -47.30 26.78 8.43
CA LYS A 407 -47.40 28.21 8.12
C LYS A 407 -46.95 29.04 9.33
N VAL A 408 -46.57 30.30 9.10
CA VAL A 408 -46.09 31.20 10.17
C VAL A 408 -47.17 31.44 11.23
N GLU A 409 -48.44 31.39 10.82
CA GLU A 409 -49.61 31.56 11.69
C GLU A 409 -49.92 30.34 12.56
N ASP A 410 -49.34 29.17 12.25
CA ASP A 410 -49.53 27.92 13.02
C ASP A 410 -48.62 27.86 14.26
N LEU A 411 -47.58 28.71 14.31
CA LEU A 411 -46.53 28.73 15.34
C LEU A 411 -47.03 29.02 16.77
N PRO A 412 -48.01 29.90 17.01
CA PRO A 412 -48.57 30.16 18.35
C PRO A 412 -49.34 28.98 18.93
N TYR A 413 -49.78 28.03 18.10
CA TYR A 413 -50.65 26.92 18.49
C TYR A 413 -49.87 25.63 18.79
N LEU A 414 -48.55 25.62 18.60
CA LEU A 414 -47.66 24.49 18.83
C LEU A 414 -46.91 24.65 20.17
N SER A 415 -46.68 23.55 20.91
CA SER A 415 -45.93 23.63 22.17
C SER A 415 -44.48 24.10 21.95
N THR A 416 -43.96 24.88 22.90
CA THR A 416 -42.63 25.54 22.86
C THR A 416 -41.50 24.59 22.47
N ASP A 417 -41.56 23.33 22.92
CA ASP A 417 -40.57 22.27 22.63
C ASP A 417 -40.47 21.90 21.13
N VAL A 418 -41.55 22.08 20.37
CA VAL A 418 -41.59 21.84 18.92
C VAL A 418 -40.94 22.99 18.15
N VAL A 419 -41.18 24.23 18.61
CA VAL A 419 -40.67 25.45 17.97
C VAL A 419 -39.14 25.51 18.07
N ASP A 420 -38.56 25.07 19.19
CA ASP A 420 -37.12 25.04 19.40
C ASP A 420 -36.38 24.00 18.50
N HIS A 421 -37.02 22.89 18.13
CA HIS A 421 -36.44 21.86 17.25
C HIS A 421 -36.56 22.17 15.75
N VAL A 422 -37.59 22.89 15.32
CA VAL A 422 -37.76 23.26 13.90
C VAL A 422 -36.81 24.41 13.49
N PHE A 423 -36.40 25.26 14.43
CA PHE A 423 -35.58 26.45 14.14
C PHE A 423 -34.11 26.36 14.57
N ARG A 424 -33.68 25.39 15.38
CA ARG A 424 -32.25 25.06 15.57
C ARG A 424 -31.86 23.81 14.77
N GLY A 425 -31.52 24.01 13.50
CA GLY A 425 -30.88 23.00 12.65
C GLY A 425 -29.41 23.32 12.40
N ASP A 426 -28.57 22.28 12.45
CA ASP A 426 -27.12 22.24 12.27
C ASP A 426 -26.53 23.11 11.12
N PRO A 427 -25.30 23.64 11.29
CA PRO A 427 -24.65 24.53 10.32
C PRO A 427 -23.94 23.75 9.21
N SER A 428 -24.69 23.07 8.34
CA SER A 428 -24.10 22.44 7.14
C SER A 428 -25.11 22.22 6.01
N SER A 429 -25.86 23.26 5.62
CA SER A 429 -26.47 23.26 4.28
C SER A 429 -26.86 24.67 3.86
N SER A 430 -25.92 25.35 3.20
CA SER A 430 -26.18 26.56 2.43
C SER A 430 -26.93 26.20 1.15
N ASN A 431 -28.18 26.63 1.05
CA ASN A 431 -28.85 27.09 -0.18
C ASN A 431 -30.36 27.18 0.11
N THR A 432 -30.93 28.37 -0.02
CA THR A 432 -32.17 28.60 -0.79
C THR A 432 -32.50 30.10 -0.79
N THR A 433 -32.55 30.61 -2.02
CA THR A 433 -33.08 31.88 -2.49
C THR A 433 -34.53 32.10 -2.07
N MET A 434 -34.81 33.24 -1.42
CA MET A 434 -36.17 33.75 -1.21
C MET A 434 -36.70 34.38 -2.51
N THR A 435 -37.71 33.75 -3.10
CA THR A 435 -38.54 34.32 -4.16
C THR A 435 -39.53 35.30 -3.53
N ARG A 436 -39.53 36.55 -4.00
CA ARG A 436 -40.56 37.55 -3.65
C ARG A 436 -41.96 37.07 -4.11
N PRO A 437 -43.02 37.35 -3.35
CA PRO A 437 -44.39 37.09 -3.80
C PRO A 437 -44.78 38.10 -4.88
N ASN A 438 -45.42 37.61 -5.95
CA ASN A 438 -46.12 38.42 -6.93
C ASN A 438 -47.61 38.42 -6.57
N TYR A 439 -48.13 39.63 -6.38
CA TYR A 439 -49.53 40.07 -6.24
C TYR A 439 -50.30 39.73 -4.97
#